data_AF-A0A934FN16-F1
#
_entry.id   AF-A0A934FN16-F1
#
_cell.length_a   1.000
_cell.length_b   1.000
_cell.length_c   1.000
_cell.angle_alpha   90.00
_cell.angle_beta   90.00
_cell.angle_gamma   90.00
#
_symmetry.space_group_name_H-M   'P 1'
#
loop_
_entity.id
_entity.type
_entity.pdbx_description
1 polymer ?
#
loop_
_entity_poly.entity_id
_entity_poly.type
_entity_poly.pdbx_seq_one_letter_code
_entity_poly.pdbx_strand_id
1 'polypeptide(L)'
;MDSLASGQPPGKALYEAHCAACHGVNGDGAGPATVWLFPRPRNFNSGLFKVQSTPAGSLPTDEDLMQTITRGMPGSSMPSFAYLPEAQRSELVQQVKWLTATVDAGGKRINKFDAARARGELPRSVVVPPEPGVTVEALTRGRELFTKLACNTCHGDTGAGDGPAAATLKDNWGLPLPPRDINSGAFRGGHTGRDLYLRINNGMAGTPMPPFGEGLLTPGDRWAVVLFVQSLRRKDVEINDMLPPPDGHIHAPRIKKLPADPTDPVWEQWDTARIPVNPLWPEPNTIPAIAVRAVHDGKRVAILLQWRDAIANGAPIRVEDFQDAVALQFSMTDATPFLGMGDANNPVNIWMWKAGWQQAMDGPRPDVDTVHPSLHVDKYFETRALYRTAEAAGNLQASPTLKSPVEDANARGLGSFKSQSATSQNVGGKGIWRDGFWNVIVTRELKSRDADDVKLALGKPVPVAFAVWDGQQRDRNGRKEISNWHKLVLDP
;
A
#
# COMPACT_ATOMS: atom_id res chain seq x y z
N MET A 1 -22.23 -23.71 -9.54
CA MET A 1 -21.34 -24.01 -10.68
C MET A 1 -22.08 -23.54 -11.92
N ASP A 2 -22.02 -22.24 -12.19
CA ASP A 2 -22.64 -21.68 -13.39
C ASP A 2 -21.66 -21.79 -14.56
N SER A 3 -22.20 -22.26 -15.69
CA SER A 3 -21.50 -22.42 -16.95
C SER A 3 -20.75 -21.15 -17.32
N LEU A 4 -19.43 -21.27 -17.50
CA LEU A 4 -18.60 -20.24 -18.11
C LEU A 4 -19.26 -19.81 -19.43
N ALA A 5 -19.65 -18.55 -19.54
CA ALA A 5 -20.04 -17.96 -20.81
C ALA A 5 -18.90 -18.20 -21.80
N SER A 6 -19.22 -18.83 -22.93
CA SER A 6 -18.26 -19.15 -23.98
C SER A 6 -17.46 -17.90 -24.37
N GLY A 7 -16.13 -17.93 -24.19
CA GLY A 7 -15.23 -16.83 -24.56
C GLY A 7 -14.67 -15.96 -23.42
N GLN A 8 -14.88 -16.31 -22.14
CA GLN A 8 -14.22 -15.63 -21.02
C GLN A 8 -12.73 -16.05 -20.92
N PRO A 9 -11.77 -15.10 -20.77
CA PRO A 9 -10.34 -15.45 -20.80
C PRO A 9 -9.89 -16.16 -19.52
N PRO A 10 -8.75 -16.90 -19.56
CA PRO A 10 -8.24 -17.68 -18.43
C PRO A 10 -8.04 -16.88 -17.13
N GLY A 11 -7.76 -15.59 -17.25
CA GLY A 11 -7.47 -14.69 -16.11
C GLY A 11 -8.63 -14.37 -15.18
N LYS A 12 -9.85 -14.89 -15.40
CA LYS A 12 -11.01 -14.63 -14.53
C LYS A 12 -10.73 -15.01 -13.07
N ALA A 13 -10.25 -16.23 -12.82
CA ALA A 13 -10.03 -16.72 -11.46
C ALA A 13 -8.95 -15.90 -10.73
N LEU A 14 -7.86 -15.57 -11.43
CA LEU A 14 -6.82 -14.67 -10.92
C LEU A 14 -7.37 -13.28 -10.61
N TYR A 15 -8.20 -12.72 -11.50
CA TYR A 15 -8.82 -11.42 -11.28
C TYR A 15 -9.78 -11.43 -10.08
N GLU A 16 -10.57 -12.49 -9.92
CA GLU A 16 -11.47 -12.65 -8.76
C GLU A 16 -10.68 -12.75 -7.45
N ALA A 17 -9.54 -13.45 -7.46
CA ALA A 17 -8.66 -13.59 -6.30
C ALA A 17 -7.91 -12.29 -5.93
N HIS A 18 -7.50 -11.49 -6.91
CA HIS A 18 -6.53 -10.40 -6.68
C HIS A 18 -7.08 -8.99 -6.94
N CYS A 19 -8.10 -8.84 -7.77
CA CYS A 19 -8.53 -7.54 -8.30
C CYS A 19 -10.00 -7.20 -7.96
N ALA A 20 -10.89 -8.19 -7.97
CA ALA A 20 -12.33 -7.98 -7.87
C ALA A 20 -12.78 -7.36 -6.54
N ALA A 21 -12.06 -7.59 -5.44
CA ALA A 21 -12.35 -6.96 -4.16
C ALA A 21 -12.31 -5.43 -4.24
N CYS A 22 -11.43 -4.87 -5.08
CA CYS A 22 -11.34 -3.43 -5.33
C CYS A 22 -12.12 -3.01 -6.59
N HIS A 23 -11.88 -3.68 -7.71
CA HIS A 23 -12.41 -3.26 -9.02
C HIS A 23 -13.81 -3.81 -9.34
N GLY A 24 -14.39 -4.64 -8.47
CA GLY A 24 -15.65 -5.34 -8.70
C GLY A 24 -15.48 -6.54 -9.63
N VAL A 25 -16.32 -7.56 -9.45
CA VAL A 25 -16.33 -8.77 -10.30
C VAL A 25 -16.61 -8.44 -11.77
N ASN A 26 -17.36 -7.36 -12.00
CA ASN A 26 -17.72 -6.85 -13.32
C ASN A 26 -16.80 -5.73 -13.82
N GLY A 27 -15.73 -5.40 -13.11
CA GLY A 27 -14.79 -4.35 -13.51
C GLY A 27 -15.35 -2.93 -13.45
N ASP A 28 -16.44 -2.70 -12.72
CA ASP A 28 -17.15 -1.43 -12.61
C ASP A 28 -16.56 -0.46 -11.57
N GLY A 29 -15.51 -0.89 -10.85
CA GLY A 29 -14.89 -0.13 -9.76
C GLY A 29 -15.70 -0.15 -8.46
N ALA A 30 -16.72 -1.01 -8.35
CA ALA A 30 -17.63 -1.08 -7.21
C ALA A 30 -17.40 -2.35 -6.35
N GLY A 31 -16.14 -2.78 -6.20
CA GLY A 31 -15.81 -3.90 -5.33
C GLY A 31 -16.12 -3.61 -3.85
N PRO A 32 -16.28 -4.64 -3.01
CA PRO A 32 -16.61 -4.49 -1.59
C PRO A 32 -15.60 -3.64 -0.81
N ALA A 33 -14.34 -3.57 -1.26
CA ALA A 33 -13.32 -2.73 -0.63
C ALA A 33 -13.48 -1.24 -0.95
N THR A 34 -14.19 -0.85 -2.01
CA THR A 34 -14.22 0.53 -2.53
C THR A 34 -14.61 1.58 -1.49
N VAL A 35 -15.44 1.24 -0.50
CA VAL A 35 -15.82 2.15 0.60
C VAL A 35 -14.66 2.55 1.51
N TRP A 36 -13.57 1.76 1.48
CA TRP A 36 -12.35 1.96 2.25
C TRP A 36 -11.16 2.37 1.39
N LEU A 37 -11.38 2.71 0.12
CA LEU A 37 -10.30 3.05 -0.80
C LEU A 37 -10.48 4.44 -1.36
N PHE A 38 -9.43 5.25 -1.27
CA PHE A 38 -9.37 6.50 -1.99
C PHE A 38 -7.95 6.72 -2.56
N PRO A 39 -7.83 7.09 -3.85
CA PRO A 39 -8.90 7.31 -4.84
C PRO A 39 -9.66 6.02 -5.18
N ARG A 40 -10.89 6.16 -5.70
CA ARG A 40 -11.70 5.00 -6.06
C ARG A 40 -10.99 4.11 -7.10
N PRO A 41 -11.17 2.78 -7.02
CA PRO A 41 -10.67 1.86 -8.03
C PRO A 41 -11.19 2.18 -9.43
N ARG A 42 -10.40 1.85 -10.44
CA ARG A 42 -10.74 2.13 -11.85
C ARG A 42 -11.95 1.30 -12.29
N ASN A 43 -12.94 1.96 -12.87
CA ASN A 43 -13.99 1.34 -13.67
C ASN A 43 -13.46 1.05 -15.09
N PHE A 44 -13.21 -0.22 -15.39
CA PHE A 44 -12.72 -0.69 -16.69
C PHE A 44 -13.78 -0.59 -17.79
N ASN A 45 -15.06 -0.74 -17.47
CA ASN A 45 -16.18 -0.65 -18.44
C ASN A 45 -16.18 0.70 -19.18
N SER A 46 -15.72 1.75 -18.51
CA SER A 46 -15.58 3.09 -19.09
C SER A 46 -14.58 3.17 -20.23
N GLY A 47 -13.57 2.29 -20.29
CA GLY A 47 -12.45 2.40 -21.24
C GLY A 47 -11.54 3.61 -20.98
N LEU A 48 -11.69 4.30 -19.85
CA LEU A 48 -10.95 5.51 -19.52
C LEU A 48 -9.76 5.21 -18.62
N PHE A 49 -8.58 5.02 -19.20
CA PHE A 49 -7.36 4.70 -18.49
C PHE A 49 -6.50 5.95 -18.23
N LYS A 50 -5.99 6.09 -17.00
CA LYS A 50 -5.18 7.26 -16.56
C LYS A 50 -3.73 7.19 -17.07
N VAL A 51 -3.18 5.98 -17.13
CA VAL A 51 -1.77 5.71 -17.39
C VAL A 51 -1.70 4.93 -18.71
N GLN A 52 -1.28 5.61 -19.77
CA GLN A 52 -1.15 5.02 -21.10
C GLN A 52 -0.14 5.78 -21.96
N SER A 53 0.52 5.05 -22.86
CA SER A 53 1.42 5.59 -23.88
C SER A 53 0.69 6.13 -25.10
N THR A 54 -0.58 5.78 -25.28
CA THR A 54 -1.44 6.20 -26.39
C THR A 54 -2.06 7.59 -26.13
N PRO A 55 -2.47 8.33 -27.18
CA PRO A 55 -3.07 9.65 -27.03
C PRO A 55 -4.25 9.69 -26.03
N ALA A 56 -4.46 10.84 -25.40
CA ALA A 56 -5.53 11.04 -24.43
C ALA A 56 -6.90 10.60 -24.98
N GLY A 57 -7.66 9.85 -24.19
CA GLY A 57 -8.99 9.33 -24.59
C GLY A 57 -8.97 8.08 -25.48
N SER A 58 -7.80 7.63 -25.93
CA SER A 58 -7.64 6.34 -26.61
C SER A 58 -7.55 5.18 -25.62
N LEU A 59 -7.71 3.95 -26.09
CA LEU A 59 -7.45 2.75 -25.29
C LEU A 59 -5.94 2.56 -25.02
N PRO A 60 -5.55 1.97 -23.88
CA PRO A 60 -4.16 1.63 -23.62
C PRO A 60 -3.70 0.45 -24.48
N THR A 61 -2.39 0.29 -24.65
CA THR A 61 -1.80 -0.93 -25.23
C THR A 61 -1.76 -2.07 -24.21
N ASP A 62 -1.56 -3.31 -24.67
CA ASP A 62 -1.33 -4.45 -23.78
C ASP A 62 -0.11 -4.21 -22.87
N GLU A 63 0.93 -3.53 -23.38
CA GLU A 63 2.12 -3.17 -22.63
C GLU A 63 1.82 -2.13 -21.54
N ASP A 64 0.98 -1.13 -21.82
CA ASP A 64 0.56 -0.14 -20.81
C ASP A 64 -0.16 -0.82 -19.63
N LEU A 65 -1.04 -1.80 -19.94
CA LEU A 65 -1.74 -2.59 -18.93
C LEU A 65 -0.77 -3.50 -18.16
N MET A 66 0.14 -4.18 -18.87
CA MET A 66 1.16 -5.04 -18.28
C MET A 66 2.03 -4.25 -17.30
N GLN A 67 2.56 -3.10 -17.70
CA GLN A 67 3.39 -2.25 -16.85
C GLN A 67 2.62 -1.73 -15.64
N THR A 68 1.35 -1.35 -15.82
CA THR A 68 0.49 -0.88 -14.74
C THR A 68 0.23 -2.00 -13.71
N ILE A 69 -0.07 -3.22 -14.14
CA ILE A 69 -0.25 -4.37 -13.24
C ILE A 69 1.07 -4.72 -12.55
N THR A 70 2.17 -4.73 -13.30
CA THR A 70 3.50 -5.10 -12.80
C THR A 70 3.98 -4.14 -11.72
N ARG A 71 3.96 -2.84 -11.98
CA ARG A 71 4.44 -1.81 -11.05
C ARG A 71 3.40 -1.47 -9.98
N GLY A 72 2.12 -1.68 -10.27
CA GLY A 72 1.05 -1.03 -9.54
C GLY A 72 0.99 0.47 -9.83
N MET A 73 0.35 1.21 -8.93
CA MET A 73 0.27 2.67 -8.97
C MET A 73 0.76 3.26 -7.64
N PRO A 74 2.06 3.55 -7.51
CA PRO A 74 2.65 4.09 -6.28
C PRO A 74 1.91 5.31 -5.71
N GLY A 75 1.72 5.34 -4.39
CA GLY A 75 0.91 6.35 -3.70
C GLY A 75 -0.60 6.23 -4.00
N SER A 76 -1.07 5.01 -4.20
CA SER A 76 -2.50 4.67 -4.24
C SER A 76 -2.69 3.24 -3.75
N SER A 77 -3.93 2.85 -3.51
CA SER A 77 -4.29 1.51 -3.05
C SER A 77 -4.05 0.37 -4.04
N MET A 78 -3.54 0.64 -5.25
CA MET A 78 -3.22 -0.41 -6.23
C MET A 78 -1.73 -0.78 -6.17
N PRO A 79 -1.39 -1.92 -5.55
CA PRO A 79 -0.01 -2.28 -5.31
C PRO A 79 0.60 -2.98 -6.54
N SER A 80 1.90 -3.27 -6.51
CA SER A 80 2.61 -4.04 -7.55
C SER A 80 2.19 -5.51 -7.58
N PHE A 81 2.01 -6.10 -8.76
CA PHE A 81 1.77 -7.55 -8.91
C PHE A 81 2.98 -8.28 -9.50
N ALA A 82 4.19 -7.71 -9.39
CA ALA A 82 5.41 -8.30 -9.92
C ALA A 82 5.76 -9.67 -9.28
N TYR A 83 5.21 -9.97 -8.10
CA TYR A 83 5.33 -11.28 -7.45
C TYR A 83 4.58 -12.39 -8.20
N LEU A 84 3.61 -12.05 -9.06
CA LEU A 84 2.95 -13.00 -9.95
C LEU A 84 3.83 -13.25 -11.18
N PRO A 85 3.97 -14.51 -11.64
CA PRO A 85 4.60 -14.84 -12.91
C PRO A 85 4.05 -14.00 -14.06
N GLU A 86 4.91 -13.65 -15.02
CA GLU A 86 4.53 -12.81 -16.16
C GLU A 86 3.34 -13.39 -16.94
N ALA A 87 3.28 -14.71 -17.11
CA ALA A 87 2.16 -15.39 -17.74
C ALA A 87 0.81 -15.09 -17.04
N GLN A 88 0.78 -15.13 -15.70
CA GLN A 88 -0.42 -14.79 -14.92
C GLN A 88 -0.77 -13.31 -15.02
N ARG A 89 0.23 -12.42 -15.05
CA ARG A 89 -0.01 -10.99 -15.29
C ARG A 89 -0.57 -10.74 -16.70
N SER A 90 -0.13 -11.49 -17.70
CA SER A 90 -0.67 -11.43 -19.06
C SER A 90 -2.14 -11.89 -19.13
N GLU A 91 -2.49 -12.94 -18.39
CA GLU A 91 -3.88 -13.38 -18.24
C GLU A 91 -4.76 -12.29 -17.58
N LEU A 92 -4.24 -11.58 -16.56
CA LEU A 92 -4.92 -10.42 -15.97
C LEU A 92 -5.10 -9.28 -16.98
N VAL A 93 -4.11 -9.01 -17.84
CA VAL A 93 -4.25 -8.03 -18.94
C VAL A 93 -5.43 -8.42 -19.84
N GLN A 94 -5.53 -9.69 -20.27
CA GLN A 94 -6.64 -10.14 -21.10
C GLN A 94 -7.98 -10.04 -20.37
N GLN A 95 -8.03 -10.32 -19.06
CA GLN A 95 -9.25 -10.17 -18.27
C GLN A 95 -9.68 -8.70 -18.13
N VAL A 96 -8.74 -7.76 -17.91
CA VAL A 96 -9.04 -6.30 -17.89
C VAL A 96 -9.56 -5.84 -19.26
N LYS A 97 -8.92 -6.27 -20.35
CA LYS A 97 -9.39 -5.98 -21.71
C LYS A 97 -10.76 -6.55 -21.96
N TRP A 98 -11.02 -7.78 -21.52
CA TRP A 98 -12.34 -8.39 -21.57
C TRP A 98 -13.33 -7.48 -20.83
N LEU A 99 -13.12 -7.18 -19.55
CA LEU A 99 -14.00 -6.34 -18.72
C LEU A 99 -14.23 -4.93 -19.28
N THR A 100 -13.38 -4.43 -20.17
CA THR A 100 -13.56 -3.15 -20.87
C THR A 100 -14.66 -3.25 -21.93
N ALA A 101 -15.91 -3.34 -21.46
CA ALA A 101 -17.09 -3.55 -22.28
C ALA A 101 -18.29 -2.77 -21.75
N THR A 102 -19.25 -2.50 -22.63
CA THR A 102 -20.57 -1.94 -22.30
C THR A 102 -21.67 -2.89 -22.78
N VAL A 103 -22.88 -2.70 -22.26
CA VAL A 103 -24.07 -3.42 -22.73
C VAL A 103 -24.91 -2.43 -23.53
N ASP A 104 -25.32 -2.80 -24.75
CA ASP A 104 -26.23 -1.97 -25.55
C ASP A 104 -27.69 -2.11 -25.11
N ALA A 105 -28.59 -1.35 -25.75
CA ALA A 105 -30.02 -1.37 -25.42
C ALA A 105 -30.68 -2.75 -25.64
N GLY A 106 -30.08 -3.62 -26.45
CA GLY A 106 -30.54 -4.99 -26.71
C GLY A 106 -29.94 -6.03 -25.77
N GLY A 107 -29.17 -5.63 -24.76
CA GLY A 107 -28.50 -6.55 -23.83
C GLY A 107 -27.23 -7.18 -24.40
N LYS A 108 -26.77 -6.78 -25.59
CA LYS A 108 -25.56 -7.33 -26.18
C LYS A 108 -24.32 -6.64 -25.61
N ARG A 109 -23.35 -7.46 -25.23
CA ARG A 109 -22.04 -7.01 -24.76
C ARG A 109 -21.17 -6.52 -25.91
N ILE A 110 -20.67 -5.31 -25.80
CA ILE A 110 -19.76 -4.68 -26.76
C ILE A 110 -18.43 -4.45 -26.07
N ASN A 111 -17.42 -5.23 -26.44
CA ASN A 111 -16.05 -5.02 -25.98
C ASN A 111 -15.38 -3.88 -26.75
N LYS A 112 -14.77 -2.93 -26.04
CA LYS A 112 -14.19 -1.73 -26.67
C LYS A 112 -12.90 -2.04 -27.45
N PHE A 113 -12.09 -3.00 -27.00
CA PHE A 113 -10.89 -3.42 -27.71
C PHE A 113 -11.22 -4.16 -29.01
N ASP A 114 -12.20 -5.07 -28.98
CA ASP A 114 -12.64 -5.81 -30.17
C ASP A 114 -13.28 -4.86 -31.19
N ALA A 115 -14.10 -3.91 -30.71
CA ALA A 115 -14.70 -2.90 -31.57
C ALA A 115 -13.65 -2.00 -32.23
N ALA A 116 -12.64 -1.54 -31.48
CA ALA A 116 -11.54 -0.76 -32.04
C ALA A 116 -10.70 -1.56 -33.05
N ARG A 117 -10.45 -2.84 -32.77
CA ARG A 117 -9.74 -3.75 -33.68
C ARG A 117 -10.51 -3.96 -34.98
N ALA A 118 -11.82 -4.19 -34.91
CA ALA A 118 -12.67 -4.40 -36.08
C ALA A 118 -12.69 -3.16 -37.01
N ARG A 119 -12.52 -1.96 -36.46
CA ARG A 119 -12.41 -0.71 -37.23
C ARG A 119 -10.99 -0.37 -37.69
N GLY A 120 -9.97 -1.14 -37.30
CA GLY A 120 -8.58 -0.82 -37.58
C GLY A 120 -8.04 0.40 -36.80
N GLU A 121 -8.70 0.77 -35.70
CA GLU A 121 -8.44 1.98 -34.91
C GLU A 121 -7.63 1.71 -33.63
N LEU A 122 -6.83 0.65 -33.59
CA LEU A 122 -5.97 0.43 -32.42
C LEU A 122 -4.93 1.56 -32.33
N PRO A 123 -4.89 2.29 -31.20
CA PRO A 123 -4.06 3.48 -31.07
C PRO A 123 -2.58 3.12 -31.01
N ARG A 124 -1.75 3.98 -31.61
CA ARG A 124 -0.29 3.88 -31.54
C ARG A 124 0.24 4.66 -30.34
N SER A 125 1.30 4.15 -29.73
CA SER A 125 2.00 4.88 -28.68
C SER A 125 2.58 6.17 -29.22
N VAL A 126 2.57 7.21 -28.39
CA VAL A 126 3.25 8.47 -28.66
C VAL A 126 4.74 8.22 -28.74
N VAL A 127 5.38 8.78 -29.76
CA VAL A 127 6.83 8.72 -29.92
C VAL A 127 7.46 9.63 -28.87
N VAL A 128 8.32 9.06 -28.04
CA VAL A 128 9.09 9.79 -27.03
C VAL A 128 10.53 9.90 -27.55
N PRO A 129 11.02 11.11 -27.88
CA PRO A 129 12.42 11.31 -28.26
C PRO A 129 13.36 10.90 -27.10
N PRO A 130 14.64 10.62 -27.36
CA PRO A 130 15.61 10.38 -26.29
C PRO A 130 15.65 11.52 -25.28
N GLU A 131 15.81 11.18 -23.99
CA GLU A 131 15.95 12.15 -22.91
C GLU A 131 17.26 12.95 -23.09
N PRO A 132 17.21 14.28 -23.21
CA PRO A 132 18.42 15.09 -23.31
C PRO A 132 19.14 15.17 -21.96
N GLY A 133 20.44 15.50 -22.00
CA GLY A 133 21.21 15.76 -20.78
C GLY A 133 20.68 16.96 -19.99
N VAL A 134 20.87 16.93 -18.67
CA VAL A 134 20.46 18.03 -17.78
C VAL A 134 21.38 19.24 -17.98
N THR A 135 20.82 20.40 -18.34
CA THR A 135 21.54 21.68 -18.41
C THR A 135 20.82 22.77 -17.63
N VAL A 136 21.53 23.85 -17.27
CA VAL A 136 20.94 24.99 -16.54
C VAL A 136 19.86 25.67 -17.39
N GLU A 137 20.07 25.77 -18.70
CA GLU A 137 19.12 26.33 -19.66
C GLU A 137 17.84 25.49 -19.69
N ALA A 138 17.96 24.16 -19.74
CA ALA A 138 16.81 23.26 -19.75
C ALA A 138 16.00 23.34 -18.44
N LEU A 139 16.67 23.41 -17.29
CA LEU A 139 16.01 23.56 -15.99
C LEU A 139 15.32 24.93 -15.84
N THR A 140 15.96 26.00 -16.29
CA THR A 140 15.39 27.35 -16.29
C THR A 140 14.15 27.41 -17.18
N ARG A 141 14.27 26.88 -18.39
CA ARG A 141 13.16 26.78 -19.33
C ARG A 141 12.00 25.95 -18.77
N GLY A 142 12.31 24.83 -18.14
CA GLY A 142 11.31 23.97 -17.50
C GLY A 142 10.56 24.68 -16.37
N ARG A 143 11.26 25.42 -15.52
CA ARG A 143 10.66 26.23 -14.44
C ARG A 143 9.74 27.32 -15.00
N GLU A 144 10.19 28.06 -16.01
CA GLU A 144 9.37 29.08 -16.67
C GLU A 144 8.08 28.49 -17.25
N LEU A 145 8.18 27.36 -17.95
CA LEU A 145 7.03 26.67 -18.52
C LEU A 145 6.08 26.15 -17.45
N PHE A 146 6.61 25.62 -16.34
CA PHE A 146 5.81 25.13 -15.22
C PHE A 146 4.91 26.23 -14.63
N THR A 147 5.41 27.45 -14.49
CA THR A 147 4.60 28.60 -14.07
C THR A 147 3.71 29.13 -15.21
N LYS A 148 4.25 29.28 -16.41
CA LYS A 148 3.51 29.85 -17.57
C LYS A 148 2.31 29.01 -17.97
N LEU A 149 2.41 27.69 -17.84
CA LEU A 149 1.33 26.74 -18.10
C LEU A 149 0.44 26.48 -16.86
N ALA A 150 0.62 27.27 -15.80
CA ALA A 150 -0.13 27.18 -14.55
C ALA A 150 -0.06 25.80 -13.87
N CYS A 151 1.03 25.05 -14.05
CA CYS A 151 1.24 23.79 -13.34
C CYS A 151 1.32 24.02 -11.83
N ASN A 152 1.94 25.13 -11.42
CA ASN A 152 2.07 25.54 -10.01
C ASN A 152 0.73 25.89 -9.33
N THR A 153 -0.29 26.29 -10.09
CA THR A 153 -1.65 26.54 -9.54
C THR A 153 -2.23 25.29 -8.87
N CYS A 154 -1.90 24.11 -9.40
CA CYS A 154 -2.31 22.82 -8.85
C CYS A 154 -1.19 22.20 -7.99
N HIS A 155 0.03 22.12 -8.54
CA HIS A 155 1.14 21.38 -7.93
C HIS A 155 1.98 22.19 -6.93
N GLY A 156 1.76 23.50 -6.81
CA GLY A 156 2.60 24.40 -6.03
C GLY A 156 3.92 24.73 -6.73
N ASP A 157 4.57 25.84 -6.37
CA ASP A 157 5.85 26.27 -6.97
C ASP A 157 7.00 25.30 -6.66
N THR A 158 6.88 24.54 -5.58
CA THR A 158 7.85 23.54 -5.12
C THR A 158 7.48 22.11 -5.54
N GLY A 159 6.33 21.90 -6.19
CA GLY A 159 5.83 20.55 -6.50
C GLY A 159 5.22 19.79 -5.31
N ALA A 160 5.01 20.43 -4.15
CA ALA A 160 4.48 19.75 -2.97
C ALA A 160 2.99 19.38 -3.06
N GLY A 161 2.29 19.76 -4.13
CA GLY A 161 0.85 19.53 -4.29
C GLY A 161 -0.01 20.51 -3.48
N ASP A 162 0.57 21.64 -3.10
CA ASP A 162 0.00 22.68 -2.22
C ASP A 162 -0.38 23.96 -2.99
N GLY A 163 -0.57 23.85 -4.31
CA GLY A 163 -1.02 24.96 -5.14
C GLY A 163 -2.39 25.50 -4.68
N PRO A 164 -2.70 26.79 -4.93
CA PRO A 164 -3.94 27.42 -4.47
C PRO A 164 -5.22 26.71 -4.95
N ALA A 165 -5.17 25.98 -6.07
CA ALA A 165 -6.32 25.20 -6.54
C ALA A 165 -6.37 23.77 -5.99
N ALA A 166 -5.30 23.25 -5.36
CA ALA A 166 -5.15 21.83 -5.00
C ALA A 166 -6.35 21.26 -4.24
N ALA A 167 -6.84 21.98 -3.24
CA ALA A 167 -7.95 21.54 -2.40
C ALA A 167 -9.32 21.53 -3.11
N THR A 168 -9.46 22.23 -4.25
CA THR A 168 -10.73 22.33 -4.99
C THR A 168 -10.83 21.35 -6.15
N LEU A 169 -9.72 20.70 -6.52
CA LEU A 169 -9.66 19.78 -7.64
C LEU A 169 -10.48 18.52 -7.38
N LYS A 170 -11.23 18.11 -8.41
CA LYS A 170 -12.09 16.93 -8.40
C LYS A 170 -11.88 16.07 -9.63
N ASP A 171 -12.06 14.77 -9.49
CA ASP A 171 -12.12 13.87 -10.65
C ASP A 171 -13.45 13.98 -11.39
N ASN A 172 -13.59 13.21 -12.47
CA ASN A 172 -14.81 13.17 -13.28
C ASN A 172 -16.03 12.54 -12.57
N TRP A 173 -15.87 12.02 -11.35
CA TRP A 173 -16.96 11.58 -10.47
C TRP A 173 -17.29 12.61 -9.38
N GLY A 174 -16.65 13.78 -9.41
CA GLY A 174 -16.84 14.85 -8.42
C GLY A 174 -16.17 14.57 -7.07
N LEU A 175 -15.31 13.55 -6.99
CA LEU A 175 -14.57 13.24 -5.77
C LEU A 175 -13.32 14.12 -5.71
N PRO A 176 -12.90 14.58 -4.51
CA PRO A 176 -11.65 15.31 -4.37
C PRO A 176 -10.48 14.56 -5.00
N LEU A 177 -9.57 15.27 -5.67
CA LEU A 177 -8.37 14.66 -6.24
C LEU A 177 -7.22 15.67 -6.15
N PRO A 178 -6.74 15.98 -4.93
CA PRO A 178 -5.61 16.88 -4.77
C PRO A 178 -4.38 16.28 -5.48
N PRO A 179 -3.50 17.11 -6.06
CA PRO A 179 -2.27 16.66 -6.65
C PRO A 179 -1.37 16.10 -5.54
N ARG A 180 -0.63 15.05 -5.84
CA ARG A 180 0.36 14.52 -4.91
C ARG A 180 1.56 15.46 -4.81
N ASP A 181 2.31 15.31 -3.72
CA ASP A 181 3.70 15.76 -3.66
C ASP A 181 4.53 14.99 -4.72
N ILE A 182 5.00 15.70 -5.76
CA ILE A 182 5.85 15.13 -6.81
C ILE A 182 7.32 15.03 -6.38
N ASN A 183 7.70 15.67 -5.27
CA ASN A 183 9.03 15.58 -4.70
C ASN A 183 9.30 14.19 -4.11
N SER A 184 8.23 13.48 -3.74
CA SER A 184 8.23 12.09 -3.28
C SER A 184 8.62 11.07 -4.36
N GLY A 185 8.70 11.46 -5.64
CA GLY A 185 9.10 10.60 -6.76
C GLY A 185 8.26 9.32 -7.02
N ALA A 186 7.27 9.01 -6.19
CA ALA A 186 6.40 7.85 -6.32
C ALA A 186 5.28 8.09 -7.36
N PHE A 187 5.63 8.35 -8.62
CA PHE A 187 4.65 8.62 -9.66
C PHE A 187 3.80 7.39 -10.03
N ARG A 188 2.46 7.54 -10.07
CA ARG A 188 1.51 6.46 -10.44
C ARG A 188 1.82 5.81 -11.78
N GLY A 189 2.25 6.63 -12.75
CA GLY A 189 2.53 6.22 -14.12
C GLY A 189 3.95 5.76 -14.39
N GLY A 190 4.81 5.68 -13.36
CA GLY A 190 6.25 5.46 -13.51
C GLY A 190 7.06 6.75 -13.34
N HIS A 191 8.34 6.60 -12.96
CA HIS A 191 9.23 7.69 -12.52
C HIS A 191 10.38 7.98 -13.49
N THR A 192 10.46 7.28 -14.62
CA THR A 192 11.49 7.55 -15.63
C THR A 192 11.16 8.82 -16.42
N GLY A 193 12.15 9.44 -17.09
CA GLY A 193 11.89 10.60 -17.93
C GLY A 193 10.86 10.32 -19.03
N ARG A 194 10.90 9.11 -19.62
CA ARG A 194 9.89 8.63 -20.57
C ARG A 194 8.48 8.62 -19.97
N ASP A 195 8.32 8.12 -18.75
CA ASP A 195 7.01 8.04 -18.08
C ASP A 195 6.44 9.44 -17.84
N LEU A 196 7.26 10.35 -17.32
CA LEU A 196 6.89 11.74 -17.06
C LEU A 196 6.54 12.47 -18.35
N TYR A 197 7.33 12.27 -19.42
CA TYR A 197 7.06 12.83 -20.74
C TYR A 197 5.69 12.39 -21.27
N LEU A 198 5.34 11.11 -21.12
CA LEU A 198 4.03 10.58 -21.53
C LEU A 198 2.88 11.16 -20.70
N ARG A 199 3.06 11.36 -19.38
CA ARG A 199 2.03 11.98 -18.53
C ARG A 199 1.81 13.44 -18.86
N ILE A 200 2.86 14.18 -19.18
CA ILE A 200 2.74 15.58 -19.62
C ILE A 200 2.11 15.62 -21.01
N ASN A 201 2.50 14.76 -21.96
CA ASN A 201 1.92 14.74 -23.30
C ASN A 201 0.42 14.37 -23.31
N ASN A 202 0.07 13.27 -22.63
CA ASN A 202 -1.27 12.67 -22.69
C ASN A 202 -2.21 13.23 -21.61
N GLY A 203 -1.70 13.92 -20.60
CA GLY A 203 -2.45 14.22 -19.39
C GLY A 203 -2.81 12.96 -18.63
N MET A 204 -3.78 13.06 -17.72
CA MET A 204 -4.33 11.91 -17.01
C MET A 204 -5.85 11.89 -17.13
N ALA A 205 -6.36 10.97 -17.96
CA ALA A 205 -7.77 10.91 -18.32
C ALA A 205 -8.71 10.77 -17.09
N GLY A 206 -9.78 11.57 -17.06
CA GLY A 206 -10.72 11.62 -15.93
C GLY A 206 -10.20 12.37 -14.70
N THR A 207 -9.11 13.13 -14.84
CA THR A 207 -8.58 14.02 -13.80
C THR A 207 -8.45 15.45 -14.34
N PRO A 208 -8.23 16.45 -13.47
CA PRO A 208 -7.93 17.81 -13.90
C PRO A 208 -6.56 18.02 -14.57
N MET A 209 -5.72 16.98 -14.70
CA MET A 209 -4.40 17.09 -15.35
C MET A 209 -4.55 16.97 -16.88
N PRO A 210 -4.49 18.07 -17.65
CA PRO A 210 -4.75 18.06 -19.09
C PRO A 210 -3.53 17.57 -19.89
N PRO A 211 -3.71 17.22 -21.17
CA PRO A 211 -2.61 16.94 -22.07
C PRO A 211 -1.87 18.22 -22.51
N PHE A 212 -0.54 18.18 -22.50
CA PHE A 212 0.36 19.19 -23.06
C PHE A 212 1.11 18.60 -24.28
N GLY A 213 0.32 18.19 -25.27
CA GLY A 213 0.75 17.58 -26.52
C GLY A 213 1.38 18.55 -27.53
N GLU A 214 1.51 18.14 -28.79
CA GLU A 214 2.20 18.89 -29.86
C GLU A 214 1.62 20.29 -30.12
N GLY A 215 0.32 20.50 -29.84
CA GLY A 215 -0.32 21.81 -29.99
C GLY A 215 0.01 22.83 -28.89
N LEU A 216 0.64 22.41 -27.79
CA LEU A 216 0.95 23.27 -26.64
C LEU A 216 2.44 23.33 -26.32
N LEU A 217 3.14 22.20 -26.46
CA LEU A 217 4.58 22.09 -26.17
C LEU A 217 5.31 21.40 -27.32
N THR A 218 6.45 21.98 -27.70
CA THR A 218 7.44 21.27 -28.52
C THR A 218 8.04 20.11 -27.73
N PRO A 219 8.63 19.09 -28.39
CA PRO A 219 9.30 18.00 -27.68
C PRO A 219 10.41 18.48 -26.74
N GLY A 220 11.18 19.50 -27.14
CA GLY A 220 12.24 20.09 -26.32
C GLY A 220 11.70 20.81 -25.08
N ASP A 221 10.63 21.60 -25.24
CA ASP A 221 9.97 22.26 -24.12
C ASP A 221 9.34 21.24 -23.14
N ARG A 222 8.79 20.15 -23.66
CA ARG A 222 8.25 19.08 -22.81
C ARG A 222 9.37 18.40 -22.01
N TRP A 223 10.51 18.13 -22.64
CA TRP A 223 11.68 17.62 -21.92
C TRP A 223 12.19 18.61 -20.86
N ALA A 224 12.21 19.90 -21.14
CA ALA A 224 12.58 20.92 -20.16
C ALA A 224 11.69 20.84 -18.90
N VAL A 225 10.36 20.70 -19.07
CA VAL A 225 9.43 20.50 -17.95
C VAL A 225 9.71 19.19 -17.21
N VAL A 226 9.98 18.09 -17.91
CA VAL A 226 10.32 16.79 -17.29
C VAL A 226 11.58 16.93 -16.43
N LEU A 227 12.65 17.52 -16.96
CA LEU A 227 13.91 17.71 -16.24
C LEU A 227 13.73 18.61 -15.02
N PHE A 228 12.91 19.67 -15.13
CA PHE A 228 12.57 20.50 -13.98
C PHE A 228 11.81 19.69 -12.91
N VAL A 229 10.80 18.91 -13.28
CA VAL A 229 10.05 18.05 -12.35
C VAL A 229 10.98 17.03 -11.67
N GLN A 230 11.89 16.41 -12.40
CA GLN A 230 12.89 15.50 -11.83
C GLN A 230 13.83 16.22 -10.85
N SER A 231 14.16 17.49 -11.10
CA SER A 231 15.01 18.30 -10.21
C SER A 231 14.36 18.66 -8.87
N LEU A 232 13.02 18.63 -8.78
CA LEU A 232 12.28 18.90 -7.55
C LEU A 232 12.30 17.72 -6.56
N ARG A 233 12.77 16.53 -7.00
CA ARG A 233 12.81 15.33 -6.16
C ARG A 233 13.65 15.56 -4.91
N ARG A 234 13.06 15.23 -3.76
CA ARG A 234 13.73 15.24 -2.47
C ARG A 234 14.89 14.24 -2.46
N LYS A 235 16.02 14.64 -1.88
CA LYS A 235 17.21 13.78 -1.72
C LYS A 235 17.22 13.02 -0.39
N ASP A 236 16.48 13.49 0.61
CA ASP A 236 16.30 12.85 1.92
C ASP A 236 15.32 11.67 1.88
N VAL A 237 14.48 11.63 0.86
CA VAL A 237 13.70 10.44 0.53
C VAL A 237 14.52 9.70 -0.52
N GLU A 238 15.32 8.72 -0.12
CA GLU A 238 16.02 7.79 -1.03
C GLU A 238 14.99 6.93 -1.79
N ILE A 239 14.23 7.55 -2.69
CA ILE A 239 13.14 6.94 -3.47
C ILE A 239 13.69 5.97 -4.52
N ASN A 240 15.00 5.98 -4.77
CA ASN A 240 15.63 5.06 -5.71
C ASN A 240 16.00 3.71 -5.07
N ASP A 241 16.01 3.62 -3.74
CA ASP A 241 16.37 2.40 -2.99
C ASP A 241 15.13 1.63 -2.47
N MET A 242 13.94 2.02 -2.92
CA MET A 242 12.69 1.24 -2.78
C MET A 242 12.67 -0.03 -3.65
N LEU A 243 13.83 -0.47 -4.14
CA LEU A 243 13.91 -1.76 -4.79
C LEU A 243 13.68 -2.81 -3.70
N PRO A 244 12.57 -3.57 -3.77
CA PRO A 244 12.44 -4.75 -2.93
C PRO A 244 13.66 -5.65 -3.17
N PRO A 245 13.97 -6.58 -2.24
CA PRO A 245 15.06 -7.54 -2.41
C PRO A 245 15.05 -8.09 -3.85
N PRO A 246 16.19 -8.19 -4.55
CA PRO A 246 16.22 -8.54 -5.97
C PRO A 246 15.51 -9.87 -6.31
N ASP A 247 15.47 -10.79 -5.35
CA ASP A 247 14.78 -12.09 -5.44
C ASP A 247 13.38 -12.09 -4.78
N GLY A 248 12.96 -10.95 -4.21
CA GLY A 248 11.71 -10.77 -3.48
C GLY A 248 11.69 -11.41 -2.10
N HIS A 249 12.84 -11.85 -1.58
CA HIS A 249 12.95 -12.56 -0.31
C HIS A 249 13.53 -11.69 0.81
N ILE A 250 12.98 -11.88 2.00
CA ILE A 250 13.52 -11.37 3.26
C ILE A 250 14.23 -12.55 3.91
N HIS A 251 15.55 -12.56 3.84
CA HIS A 251 16.38 -13.59 4.45
C HIS A 251 16.49 -13.36 5.95
N ALA A 252 16.30 -14.42 6.71
CA ALA A 252 16.53 -14.46 8.14
C ALA A 252 17.71 -15.40 8.41
N PRO A 253 18.93 -14.88 8.55
CA PRO A 253 20.09 -15.70 8.87
C PRO A 253 20.04 -16.25 10.28
N ARG A 254 20.75 -17.37 10.46
CA ARG A 254 20.86 -18.05 11.75
C ARG A 254 21.92 -17.41 12.65
N ILE A 255 21.54 -17.07 13.87
CA ILE A 255 22.44 -16.52 14.90
C ILE A 255 22.37 -17.33 16.20
N LYS A 256 23.39 -17.19 17.05
CA LYS A 256 23.47 -17.96 18.31
C LYS A 256 22.50 -17.46 19.39
N LYS A 257 22.30 -16.15 19.48
CA LYS A 257 21.47 -15.50 20.49
C LYS A 257 20.64 -14.41 19.82
N LEU A 258 19.32 -14.49 19.97
CA LEU A 258 18.43 -13.47 19.45
C LEU A 258 18.52 -12.16 20.25
N PRO A 259 18.51 -11.00 19.57
CA PRO A 259 18.37 -9.71 20.24
C PRO A 259 16.99 -9.58 20.86
N ALA A 260 16.94 -9.05 22.08
CA ALA A 260 15.70 -8.69 22.77
C ALA A 260 15.38 -7.19 22.65
N ASP A 261 16.38 -6.38 22.25
CA ASP A 261 16.25 -4.94 22.11
C ASP A 261 16.25 -4.54 20.63
N PRO A 262 15.27 -3.74 20.16
CA PRO A 262 15.21 -3.29 18.77
C PRO A 262 16.37 -2.37 18.37
N THR A 263 17.14 -1.87 19.33
CA THR A 263 18.31 -1.01 19.12
C THR A 263 19.64 -1.74 19.30
N ASP A 264 19.64 -3.07 19.39
CA ASP A 264 20.85 -3.88 19.52
C ASP A 264 21.74 -3.75 18.25
N PRO A 265 23.04 -3.42 18.38
CA PRO A 265 23.95 -3.29 17.24
C PRO A 265 24.09 -4.55 16.38
N VAL A 266 23.68 -5.73 16.86
CA VAL A 266 23.67 -6.95 16.03
C VAL A 266 22.85 -6.78 14.75
N TRP A 267 21.85 -5.89 14.73
CA TRP A 267 21.04 -5.62 13.56
C TRP A 267 21.81 -4.94 12.42
N GLU A 268 22.89 -4.21 12.74
CA GLU A 268 23.71 -3.51 11.75
C GLU A 268 24.53 -4.46 10.86
N GLN A 269 24.66 -5.73 11.27
CA GLN A 269 25.41 -6.76 10.54
C GLN A 269 24.64 -7.37 9.37
N TRP A 270 23.34 -7.07 9.25
CA TRP A 270 22.44 -7.73 8.31
C TRP A 270 21.82 -6.76 7.32
N ASP A 271 21.67 -7.24 6.09
CA ASP A 271 21.04 -6.48 5.02
C ASP A 271 19.59 -6.15 5.34
N THR A 272 19.21 -4.91 5.01
CA THR A 272 17.85 -4.42 5.19
C THR A 272 17.03 -4.69 3.95
N ALA A 273 15.94 -5.44 4.09
CA ALA A 273 14.89 -5.47 3.09
C ALA A 273 14.05 -4.19 3.22
N ARG A 274 14.14 -3.28 2.24
CA ARG A 274 13.28 -2.10 2.17
C ARG A 274 11.97 -2.50 1.50
N ILE A 275 10.88 -2.49 2.26
CA ILE A 275 9.56 -2.94 1.82
C ILE A 275 8.69 -1.72 1.47
N PRO A 276 8.40 -1.47 0.18
CA PRO A 276 7.53 -0.36 -0.20
C PRO A 276 6.12 -0.59 0.33
N VAL A 277 5.52 0.45 0.90
CA VAL A 277 4.11 0.45 1.30
C VAL A 277 3.35 1.51 0.51
N ASN A 278 2.05 1.28 0.37
CA ASN A 278 1.14 2.14 -0.34
C ASN A 278 -0.05 2.46 0.55
N PRO A 279 -0.53 3.72 0.53
CA PRO A 279 -1.61 4.11 1.41
C PRO A 279 -2.95 3.67 0.81
N LEU A 280 -3.84 3.15 1.65
CA LEU A 280 -5.21 2.78 1.25
C LEU A 280 -6.13 4.00 1.13
N TRP A 281 -5.76 5.11 1.78
CA TRP A 281 -6.39 6.42 1.76
C TRP A 281 -5.34 7.49 1.42
N PRO A 282 -5.72 8.71 1.00
CA PRO A 282 -4.77 9.81 0.91
C PRO A 282 -4.23 10.13 2.29
N GLU A 283 -2.92 10.04 2.40
CA GLU A 283 -2.20 10.47 3.58
C GLU A 283 -1.33 11.67 3.21
N PRO A 284 -1.39 12.78 3.97
CA PRO A 284 -0.55 13.95 3.73
C PRO A 284 0.94 13.63 3.95
N ASN A 285 1.25 12.74 4.89
CA ASN A 285 2.61 12.35 5.25
C ASN A 285 2.79 10.85 5.05
N THR A 286 2.89 10.41 3.80
CA THR A 286 3.03 8.96 3.53
C THR A 286 4.36 8.40 4.05
N ILE A 287 4.31 7.23 4.68
CA ILE A 287 5.45 6.38 5.02
C ILE A 287 5.82 5.59 3.77
N PRO A 288 6.90 5.89 3.03
CA PRO A 288 7.13 5.28 1.72
C PRO A 288 7.52 3.79 1.78
N ALA A 289 8.15 3.37 2.88
CA ALA A 289 8.63 2.01 3.06
C ALA A 289 8.84 1.68 4.55
N ILE A 290 8.86 0.37 4.84
CA ILE A 290 9.29 -0.20 6.12
C ILE A 290 10.62 -0.91 5.88
N ALA A 291 11.64 -0.61 6.69
CA ALA A 291 12.88 -1.36 6.72
C ALA A 291 12.68 -2.63 7.57
N VAL A 292 12.96 -3.79 6.98
CA VAL A 292 12.76 -5.09 7.61
C VAL A 292 14.08 -5.86 7.65
N ARG A 293 14.42 -6.36 8.84
CA ARG A 293 15.48 -7.36 9.04
C ARG A 293 14.91 -8.53 9.82
N ALA A 294 15.41 -9.72 9.57
CA ALA A 294 15.00 -10.91 10.31
C ALA A 294 16.21 -11.75 10.68
N VAL A 295 16.14 -12.47 11.79
CA VAL A 295 17.14 -13.46 12.23
C VAL A 295 16.43 -14.57 13.00
N HIS A 296 17.04 -15.76 13.08
CA HIS A 296 16.53 -16.85 13.93
C HIS A 296 17.67 -17.58 14.66
N ASP A 297 17.36 -18.29 15.74
CA ASP A 297 18.31 -19.18 16.43
C ASP A 297 18.05 -20.68 16.15
N GLY A 298 17.07 -20.97 15.30
CA GLY A 298 16.57 -22.31 15.00
C GLY A 298 15.47 -22.79 15.96
N LYS A 299 15.13 -22.01 16.99
CA LYS A 299 14.01 -22.23 17.91
C LYS A 299 13.00 -21.09 17.86
N ARG A 300 13.46 -19.87 17.63
CA ARG A 300 12.69 -18.62 17.57
C ARG A 300 13.14 -17.79 16.38
N VAL A 301 12.23 -16.96 15.87
CA VAL A 301 12.52 -15.89 14.91
C VAL A 301 12.36 -14.54 15.61
N ALA A 302 13.20 -13.58 15.24
CA ALA A 302 13.04 -12.17 15.56
C ALA A 302 13.02 -11.36 14.26
N ILE A 303 12.04 -10.49 14.10
CA ILE A 303 11.87 -9.63 12.94
C ILE A 303 11.87 -8.18 13.43
N LEU A 304 12.84 -7.40 12.98
CA LEU A 304 12.93 -5.96 13.24
C LEU A 304 12.23 -5.20 12.11
N LEU A 305 11.31 -4.31 12.49
CA LEU A 305 10.64 -3.37 11.61
C LEU A 305 11.00 -1.95 12.02
N GLN A 306 11.40 -1.14 11.06
CA GLN A 306 11.73 0.26 11.27
C GLN A 306 11.02 1.13 10.24
N TRP A 307 10.39 2.21 10.70
CA TRP A 307 9.80 3.22 9.82
C TRP A 307 9.96 4.60 10.44
N ARG A 308 9.94 5.61 9.57
CA ARG A 308 10.00 7.00 9.99
C ARG A 308 8.64 7.41 10.53
N ASP A 309 8.66 8.03 11.71
CA ASP A 309 7.49 8.60 12.36
C ASP A 309 7.92 9.81 13.18
N ALA A 310 7.40 10.98 12.83
CA ALA A 310 7.79 12.22 13.48
C ALA A 310 7.29 12.31 14.92
N ILE A 311 6.20 11.63 15.28
CA ILE A 311 5.56 11.74 16.58
C ILE A 311 5.13 10.36 17.05
N ALA A 312 5.73 9.87 18.13
CA ALA A 312 5.26 8.67 18.79
C ALA A 312 3.84 8.87 19.38
N ASN A 313 2.86 8.16 18.84
CA ASN A 313 1.49 8.13 19.34
C ASN A 313 1.21 6.81 20.06
N GLY A 314 1.18 6.88 21.40
CA GLY A 314 0.92 5.75 22.30
C GLY A 314 -0.58 5.45 22.50
N ALA A 315 -0.98 5.15 23.73
CA ALA A 315 -2.35 4.75 24.04
C ALA A 315 -3.37 5.85 23.65
N PRO A 316 -4.47 5.50 22.95
CA PRO A 316 -5.49 6.46 22.59
C PRO A 316 -6.37 6.74 23.81
N ILE A 317 -6.18 7.91 24.45
CA ILE A 317 -6.90 8.29 25.67
C ILE A 317 -8.06 9.23 25.32
N ARG A 318 -7.81 10.26 24.48
CA ARG A 318 -8.86 11.15 23.98
C ARG A 318 -9.61 10.52 22.82
N VAL A 319 -10.80 11.03 22.53
CA VAL A 319 -11.68 10.50 21.47
C VAL A 319 -11.09 10.66 20.07
N GLU A 320 -10.22 11.64 19.88
CA GLU A 320 -9.50 11.92 18.64
C GLU A 320 -8.09 11.29 18.58
N ASP A 321 -7.65 10.63 19.65
CA ASP A 321 -6.34 9.98 19.68
C ASP A 321 -6.37 8.66 18.91
N PHE A 322 -5.34 8.45 18.12
CA PHE A 322 -5.03 7.19 17.46
C PHE A 322 -3.60 6.81 17.81
N GLN A 323 -3.30 5.52 17.77
CA GLN A 323 -2.00 4.99 18.15
C GLN A 323 -1.24 4.51 16.93
N ASP A 324 0.08 4.56 17.02
CA ASP A 324 0.93 3.93 16.01
C ASP A 324 0.84 2.41 16.12
N ALA A 325 0.95 1.76 14.98
CA ALA A 325 0.98 0.31 14.91
C ALA A 325 1.74 -0.18 13.68
N VAL A 326 2.25 -1.40 13.77
CA VAL A 326 2.80 -2.12 12.63
C VAL A 326 2.33 -3.56 12.69
N ALA A 327 2.00 -4.14 11.54
CA ALA A 327 1.57 -5.52 11.43
C ALA A 327 2.34 -6.29 10.36
N LEU A 328 2.54 -7.57 10.63
CA LEU A 328 2.94 -8.58 9.66
C LEU A 328 1.73 -9.50 9.44
N GLN A 329 1.36 -9.78 8.21
CA GLN A 329 0.44 -10.85 7.88
C GLN A 329 1.19 -11.95 7.13
N PHE A 330 0.90 -13.19 7.49
CA PHE A 330 1.44 -14.38 6.86
C PHE A 330 0.32 -15.19 6.20
N SER A 331 0.59 -15.72 5.01
CA SER A 331 -0.30 -16.74 4.46
C SER A 331 -0.22 -18.01 5.29
N MET A 332 -1.37 -18.60 5.59
CA MET A 332 -1.46 -19.91 6.25
C MET A 332 -1.35 -21.08 5.27
N THR A 333 -1.26 -20.78 3.97
CA THR A 333 -1.09 -21.74 2.88
C THR A 333 0.16 -21.38 2.07
N ASP A 334 0.55 -22.24 1.13
CA ASP A 334 1.66 -21.94 0.20
C ASP A 334 1.25 -20.93 -0.90
N ALA A 335 -0.02 -20.50 -0.93
CA ALA A 335 -0.53 -19.51 -1.87
C ALA A 335 -0.33 -18.08 -1.36
N THR A 336 -0.37 -17.11 -2.27
CA THR A 336 -0.46 -15.66 -1.97
C THR A 336 -1.91 -15.21 -2.11
N PRO A 337 -2.72 -15.19 -1.03
CA PRO A 337 -4.14 -14.88 -1.16
C PRO A 337 -4.41 -13.40 -1.35
N PHE A 338 -5.69 -13.02 -1.36
CA PHE A 338 -6.06 -11.60 -1.43
C PHE A 338 -5.35 -10.79 -0.33
N LEU A 339 -4.69 -9.69 -0.73
CA LEU A 339 -3.84 -8.90 0.15
C LEU A 339 -4.62 -8.25 1.31
N GLY A 340 -5.91 -7.99 1.12
CA GLY A 340 -6.81 -7.50 2.16
C GLY A 340 -7.24 -8.60 3.14
N MET A 341 -6.26 -9.24 3.76
CA MET A 341 -6.43 -10.19 4.87
C MET A 341 -6.94 -11.58 4.48
N GLY A 342 -6.53 -12.07 3.31
CA GLY A 342 -6.81 -13.43 2.83
C GLY A 342 -8.20 -13.60 2.22
N ASP A 343 -8.65 -14.84 2.18
CA ASP A 343 -10.00 -15.23 1.77
C ASP A 343 -10.49 -16.44 2.58
N ALA A 344 -11.69 -16.92 2.30
CA ALA A 344 -12.30 -18.03 3.04
C ALA A 344 -11.45 -19.31 3.03
N ASN A 345 -10.80 -19.59 1.90
CA ASN A 345 -10.00 -20.80 1.66
C ASN A 345 -8.52 -20.59 2.00
N ASN A 346 -8.05 -19.36 1.93
CA ASN A 346 -6.67 -19.00 2.21
C ASN A 346 -6.62 -17.98 3.37
N PRO A 347 -6.72 -18.43 4.63
CA PRO A 347 -6.62 -17.57 5.79
C PRO A 347 -5.22 -16.98 5.94
N VAL A 348 -5.14 -15.91 6.72
CA VAL A 348 -3.87 -15.31 7.16
C VAL A 348 -3.75 -15.31 8.68
N ASN A 349 -2.53 -15.35 9.17
CA ASN A 349 -2.17 -15.08 10.56
C ASN A 349 -1.48 -13.71 10.64
N ILE A 350 -1.84 -12.87 11.61
CA ILE A 350 -1.48 -11.46 11.68
C ILE A 350 -0.86 -11.19 13.04
N TRP A 351 0.35 -10.63 13.03
CA TRP A 351 1.06 -10.17 14.23
C TRP A 351 1.05 -8.65 14.21
N MET A 352 0.29 -8.04 15.11
CA MET A 352 0.09 -6.58 15.13
C MET A 352 0.65 -5.98 16.42
N TRP A 353 1.78 -5.30 16.31
CA TRP A 353 2.31 -4.49 17.40
C TRP A 353 1.54 -3.16 17.50
N LYS A 354 1.25 -2.72 18.73
CA LYS A 354 0.51 -1.48 19.01
C LYS A 354 1.25 -0.64 20.05
N ALA A 355 1.50 0.63 19.75
CA ALA A 355 2.21 1.54 20.63
C ALA A 355 1.50 1.74 21.98
N GLY A 356 0.17 1.77 22.01
CA GLY A 356 -0.59 1.85 23.25
C GLY A 356 -0.49 0.61 24.12
N TRP A 357 -0.35 -0.58 23.52
CA TRP A 357 -0.13 -1.82 24.26
C TRP A 357 1.31 -1.88 24.80
N GLN A 358 2.29 -1.41 24.03
CA GLN A 358 3.67 -1.21 24.51
C GLN A 358 3.71 -0.30 25.75
N GLN A 359 3.06 0.87 25.67
CA GLN A 359 3.01 1.81 26.78
C GLN A 359 2.38 1.22 28.06
N ALA A 360 1.32 0.42 27.91
CA ALA A 360 0.68 -0.28 29.03
C ALA A 360 1.53 -1.41 29.63
N MET A 361 2.57 -1.87 28.92
CA MET A 361 3.53 -2.85 29.43
C MET A 361 4.76 -2.21 30.05
N ASP A 362 5.15 -1.03 29.57
CA ASP A 362 6.29 -0.27 30.12
C ASP A 362 5.95 0.43 31.45
N GLY A 363 4.66 0.63 31.74
CA GLY A 363 4.19 1.25 32.97
C GLY A 363 2.68 1.10 33.19
N PRO A 364 2.11 1.85 34.16
CA PRO A 364 0.67 1.87 34.37
C PRO A 364 -0.07 2.26 33.08
N ARG A 365 -1.13 1.51 32.75
CA ARG A 365 -1.98 1.82 31.60
C ARG A 365 -2.51 3.26 31.75
N PRO A 366 -2.24 4.16 30.78
CA PRO A 366 -2.77 5.51 30.82
C PRO A 366 -4.31 5.51 30.84
N ASP A 367 -4.90 6.41 31.62
CA ASP A 367 -6.35 6.62 31.74
C ASP A 367 -6.65 8.13 31.56
N VAL A 368 -7.91 8.52 31.57
CA VAL A 368 -8.35 9.90 31.31
C VAL A 368 -7.73 10.94 32.26
N ASP A 369 -7.36 10.55 33.48
CA ASP A 369 -6.65 11.38 34.45
C ASP A 369 -5.18 11.66 34.06
N THR A 370 -4.58 10.81 33.22
CA THR A 370 -3.24 11.03 32.67
C THR A 370 -3.19 12.25 31.76
N VAL A 371 -4.27 12.51 31.01
CA VAL A 371 -4.43 13.68 30.12
C VAL A 371 -5.15 14.83 30.81
N HIS A 372 -6.01 14.53 31.78
CA HIS A 372 -6.78 15.50 32.55
C HIS A 372 -6.50 15.34 34.05
N PRO A 373 -5.36 15.85 34.58
CA PRO A 373 -4.97 15.63 35.98
C PRO A 373 -5.94 16.19 37.02
N SER A 374 -6.79 17.15 36.62
CA SER A 374 -7.83 17.73 37.48
C SER A 374 -9.17 17.01 37.38
N LEU A 375 -9.28 15.97 36.57
CA LEU A 375 -10.50 15.18 36.43
C LEU A 375 -10.75 14.41 37.73
N HIS A 376 -11.95 14.57 38.28
CA HIS A 376 -12.43 13.72 39.36
C HIS A 376 -13.23 12.57 38.77
N VAL A 377 -12.76 11.33 38.95
CA VAL A 377 -13.49 10.13 38.50
C VAL A 377 -14.27 9.55 39.66
N ASP A 378 -15.60 9.64 39.60
CA ASP A 378 -16.50 8.90 40.48
C ASP A 378 -16.61 7.45 39.96
N LYS A 379 -15.72 6.56 40.42
CA LYS A 379 -15.69 5.14 39.99
C LYS A 379 -16.60 4.29 40.88
N TYR A 380 -17.54 3.57 40.28
CA TYR A 380 -18.20 2.42 40.93
C TYR A 380 -17.27 1.20 40.88
N PHE A 381 -16.79 0.74 42.04
CA PHE A 381 -15.82 -0.36 42.18
C PHE A 381 -16.45 -1.75 42.06
N GLU A 382 -17.11 -2.03 40.94
CA GLU A 382 -17.69 -3.34 40.68
C GLU A 382 -16.72 -4.25 39.90
N THR A 383 -16.54 -5.47 40.38
CA THR A 383 -15.57 -6.46 39.85
C THR A 383 -16.24 -7.71 39.30
N ARG A 384 -17.55 -7.87 39.53
CA ARG A 384 -18.32 -8.98 38.98
C ARG A 384 -18.36 -8.90 37.45
N ALA A 385 -18.23 -10.06 36.80
CA ALA A 385 -18.24 -10.22 35.35
C ALA A 385 -19.45 -9.55 34.67
N LEU A 386 -20.61 -9.53 35.33
CA LEU A 386 -21.85 -8.88 34.84
C LEU A 386 -21.69 -7.37 34.54
N TYR A 387 -20.73 -6.71 35.18
CA TYR A 387 -20.49 -5.27 35.03
C TYR A 387 -19.20 -4.97 34.25
N ARG A 388 -18.35 -5.99 34.06
CA ARG A 388 -17.12 -5.94 33.26
C ARG A 388 -17.27 -6.82 32.03
N THR A 389 -18.33 -6.57 31.27
CA THR A 389 -18.79 -7.45 30.18
C THR A 389 -17.74 -7.64 29.09
N ALA A 390 -16.92 -6.63 28.76
CA ALA A 390 -15.84 -6.75 27.78
C ALA A 390 -14.72 -7.68 28.27
N GLU A 391 -14.27 -7.52 29.52
CA GLU A 391 -13.30 -8.43 30.15
C GLU A 391 -13.85 -9.85 30.24
N ALA A 392 -15.11 -9.99 30.70
CA ALA A 392 -15.80 -11.28 30.83
C ALA A 392 -16.00 -11.98 29.48
N ALA A 393 -16.17 -11.22 28.39
CA ALA A 393 -16.21 -11.73 27.03
C ALA A 393 -14.83 -12.10 26.46
N GLY A 394 -13.75 -11.91 27.22
CA GLY A 394 -12.39 -12.20 26.79
C GLY A 394 -11.84 -11.19 25.78
N ASN A 395 -12.38 -9.96 25.74
CA ASN A 395 -11.88 -8.91 24.85
C ASN A 395 -10.48 -8.48 25.28
N LEU A 396 -9.47 -8.74 24.44
CA LEU A 396 -8.07 -8.40 24.73
C LEU A 396 -7.85 -6.90 24.94
N GLN A 397 -8.60 -6.03 24.25
CA GLN A 397 -8.49 -4.58 24.42
C GLN A 397 -8.91 -4.12 25.83
N ALA A 398 -9.86 -4.85 26.43
CA ALA A 398 -10.33 -4.63 27.79
C ALA A 398 -9.50 -5.43 28.83
N SER A 399 -8.56 -6.28 28.39
CA SER A 399 -7.78 -7.10 29.30
C SER A 399 -7.01 -6.22 30.29
N PRO A 400 -7.07 -6.52 31.60
CA PRO A 400 -6.29 -5.79 32.61
C PRO A 400 -4.80 -6.13 32.53
N THR A 401 -4.45 -7.27 31.92
CA THR A 401 -3.08 -7.72 31.73
C THR A 401 -2.85 -8.17 30.30
N LEU A 402 -1.80 -7.63 29.68
CA LEU A 402 -1.34 -8.03 28.35
C LEU A 402 -0.09 -8.90 28.50
N LYS A 403 -0.01 -9.98 27.74
CA LYS A 403 1.19 -10.85 27.70
C LYS A 403 2.30 -10.24 26.84
N SER A 404 1.93 -9.41 25.88
CA SER A 404 2.79 -8.89 24.82
C SER A 404 2.18 -7.62 24.23
N PRO A 405 2.99 -6.68 23.70
CA PRO A 405 2.48 -5.54 22.96
C PRO A 405 2.08 -5.90 21.52
N VAL A 406 2.26 -7.17 21.14
CA VAL A 406 1.91 -7.74 19.85
C VAL A 406 0.66 -8.59 19.99
N GLU A 407 -0.39 -8.23 19.26
CA GLU A 407 -1.60 -9.01 19.13
C GLU A 407 -1.44 -10.08 18.04
N ASP A 408 -1.71 -11.33 18.41
CA ASP A 408 -1.80 -12.47 17.50
C ASP A 408 -3.26 -12.67 17.06
N ALA A 409 -3.49 -12.69 15.76
CA ALA A 409 -4.83 -12.68 15.18
C ALA A 409 -4.88 -13.45 13.86
N ASN A 410 -6.10 -13.68 13.38
CA ASN A 410 -6.36 -14.34 12.10
C ASN A 410 -7.42 -13.61 11.30
N ALA A 411 -7.42 -13.84 10.00
CA ALA A 411 -8.46 -13.37 9.10
C ALA A 411 -8.67 -14.33 7.92
N ARG A 412 -9.87 -14.27 7.36
CA ARG A 412 -10.39 -15.01 6.19
C ARG A 412 -11.02 -14.04 5.18
N GLY A 413 -10.37 -12.91 4.97
CA GLY A 413 -10.81 -11.80 4.11
C GLY A 413 -11.22 -10.53 4.85
N LEU A 414 -11.61 -9.53 4.07
CA LEU A 414 -11.98 -8.21 4.58
C LEU A 414 -13.07 -8.29 5.64
N GLY A 415 -12.85 -7.59 6.75
CA GLY A 415 -13.82 -7.51 7.85
C GLY A 415 -13.90 -8.75 8.75
N SER A 416 -13.03 -9.75 8.56
CA SER A 416 -13.02 -10.99 9.35
C SER A 416 -11.88 -11.08 10.37
N PHE A 417 -11.19 -9.95 10.63
CA PHE A 417 -10.15 -9.88 11.65
C PHE A 417 -10.67 -10.40 12.99
N LYS A 418 -9.95 -11.33 13.58
CA LYS A 418 -10.28 -11.90 14.88
C LYS A 418 -9.01 -12.17 15.66
N SER A 419 -8.88 -11.53 16.82
CA SER A 419 -7.81 -11.83 17.77
C SER A 419 -7.92 -13.28 18.22
N GLN A 420 -6.78 -13.97 18.32
CA GLN A 420 -6.74 -15.26 18.98
C GLN A 420 -7.03 -15.12 20.47
N SER A 421 -7.42 -16.22 21.12
CA SER A 421 -7.75 -16.21 22.55
C SER A 421 -6.58 -15.72 23.41
N ALA A 422 -6.86 -15.19 24.61
CA ALA A 422 -5.82 -14.77 25.55
C ALA A 422 -4.82 -15.90 25.91
N THR A 423 -5.25 -17.15 25.85
CA THR A 423 -4.40 -18.33 26.06
C THR A 423 -3.53 -18.68 24.86
N SER A 424 -3.97 -18.33 23.64
CA SER A 424 -3.27 -18.58 22.39
C SER A 424 -2.25 -17.49 22.01
N GLN A 425 -2.40 -16.26 22.55
CA GLN A 425 -1.44 -15.16 22.36
C GLN A 425 0.00 -15.60 22.69
N ASN A 426 0.83 -15.81 21.66
CA ASN A 426 2.19 -16.35 21.79
C ASN A 426 3.27 -15.58 21.01
N VAL A 427 2.90 -14.46 20.41
CA VAL A 427 3.83 -13.56 19.72
C VAL A 427 4.30 -12.50 20.71
N GLY A 428 5.61 -12.40 20.90
CA GLY A 428 6.26 -11.38 21.72
C GLY A 428 6.70 -10.17 20.90
N GLY A 429 6.98 -9.05 21.54
CA GLY A 429 7.65 -7.95 20.86
C GLY A 429 8.07 -6.83 21.81
N LYS A 430 8.80 -5.86 21.25
CA LYS A 430 9.23 -4.63 21.92
C LYS A 430 9.38 -3.52 20.90
N GLY A 431 8.76 -2.38 21.15
CA GLY A 431 8.88 -1.16 20.35
C GLY A 431 9.64 -0.07 21.10
N ILE A 432 10.55 0.62 20.41
CA ILE A 432 11.24 1.81 20.91
C ILE A 432 11.18 2.89 19.84
N TRP A 433 10.61 4.04 20.18
CA TRP A 433 10.71 5.24 19.35
C TRP A 433 11.99 6.01 19.70
N ARG A 434 12.80 6.35 18.70
CA ARG A 434 14.04 7.11 18.86
C ARG A 434 14.33 7.90 17.58
N ASP A 435 14.69 9.18 17.73
CA ASP A 435 15.15 10.05 16.65
C ASP A 435 14.22 10.14 15.43
N GLY A 436 12.90 10.09 15.64
CA GLY A 436 11.92 10.14 14.56
C GLY A 436 11.68 8.80 13.86
N PHE A 437 12.04 7.68 14.50
CA PHE A 437 11.81 6.34 13.99
C PHE A 437 11.24 5.43 15.07
N TRP A 438 10.26 4.61 14.69
CA TRP A 438 9.92 3.42 15.46
C TRP A 438 10.88 2.29 15.11
N ASN A 439 11.30 1.55 16.14
CA ASN A 439 12.11 0.34 16.04
C ASN A 439 11.36 -0.76 16.79
N VAL A 440 10.76 -1.70 16.07
CA VAL A 440 9.89 -2.73 16.64
C VAL A 440 10.46 -4.10 16.34
N ILE A 441 10.78 -4.87 17.37
CA ILE A 441 11.01 -6.31 17.22
C ILE A 441 9.71 -7.05 17.47
N VAL A 442 9.41 -7.99 16.59
CA VAL A 442 8.41 -9.05 16.79
C VAL A 442 9.12 -10.40 16.87
N THR A 443 8.78 -11.21 17.88
CA THR A 443 9.41 -12.52 18.12
C THR A 443 8.39 -13.62 18.28
N ARG A 444 8.72 -14.82 17.80
CA ARG A 444 7.81 -15.98 17.89
C ARG A 444 8.61 -17.28 17.85
N GLU A 445 8.21 -18.29 18.64
CA GLU A 445 8.80 -19.63 18.56
C GLU A 445 8.48 -20.32 17.23
N LEU A 446 9.46 -20.95 16.57
CA LEU A 446 9.22 -21.58 15.26
C LEU A 446 8.18 -22.71 15.38
N LYS A 447 8.25 -23.48 16.47
CA LYS A 447 7.30 -24.54 16.80
C LYS A 447 6.14 -23.98 17.63
N SER A 448 5.04 -23.62 16.96
CA SER A 448 3.78 -23.33 17.65
C SER A 448 2.89 -24.58 17.78
N ARG A 449 2.16 -24.66 18.90
CA ARG A 449 1.13 -25.68 19.16
C ARG A 449 -0.25 -25.25 18.66
N ASP A 450 -0.44 -23.97 18.33
CA ASP A 450 -1.72 -23.46 17.83
C ASP A 450 -1.87 -23.77 16.33
N ALA A 451 -3.05 -24.25 15.94
CA ALA A 451 -3.36 -24.57 14.55
C ALA A 451 -3.55 -23.29 13.72
N ASP A 452 -3.95 -22.19 14.35
CA ASP A 452 -4.19 -20.91 13.70
C ASP A 452 -2.91 -20.09 13.47
N ASP A 453 -1.75 -20.56 13.92
CA ASP A 453 -0.50 -19.85 13.67
C ASP A 453 0.26 -20.33 12.44
N VAL A 454 0.92 -19.38 11.77
CA VAL A 454 1.77 -19.61 10.60
C VAL A 454 2.85 -20.68 10.86
N LYS A 455 3.07 -21.59 9.92
CA LYS A 455 4.13 -22.60 10.03
C LYS A 455 5.41 -22.05 9.39
N LEU A 456 6.42 -21.79 10.23
CA LEU A 456 7.74 -21.34 9.80
C LEU A 456 8.72 -22.52 9.84
N ALA A 457 9.34 -22.83 8.71
CA ALA A 457 10.31 -23.91 8.58
C ALA A 457 11.59 -23.39 7.91
N LEU A 458 12.74 -23.96 8.29
CA LEU A 458 14.03 -23.62 7.70
C LEU A 458 14.02 -23.92 6.21
N GLY A 459 14.57 -23.00 5.42
CA GLY A 459 14.68 -23.06 3.96
C GLY A 459 13.35 -22.96 3.20
N LYS A 460 12.19 -22.95 3.87
CA LYS A 460 10.88 -22.85 3.21
C LYS A 460 10.41 -21.38 3.19
N PRO A 461 10.28 -20.75 2.01
CA PRO A 461 9.74 -19.40 1.91
C PRO A 461 8.28 -19.35 2.35
N VAL A 462 7.92 -18.34 3.15
CA VAL A 462 6.56 -18.11 3.62
C VAL A 462 6.07 -16.74 3.15
N PRO A 463 4.92 -16.64 2.47
CA PRO A 463 4.37 -15.34 2.07
C PRO A 463 4.13 -14.44 3.28
N VAL A 464 4.67 -13.23 3.23
CA VAL A 464 4.51 -12.20 4.26
C VAL A 464 4.18 -10.85 3.62
N ALA A 465 3.30 -10.08 4.24
CA ALA A 465 3.02 -8.70 3.87
C ALA A 465 2.91 -7.85 5.14
N PHE A 466 3.03 -6.54 4.98
CA PHE A 466 3.19 -5.58 6.07
C PHE A 466 2.16 -4.47 5.98
N ALA A 467 1.79 -3.93 7.14
CA ALA A 467 1.00 -2.72 7.24
C ALA A 467 1.49 -1.83 8.37
N VAL A 468 1.36 -0.51 8.21
CA VAL A 468 1.74 0.49 9.22
C VAL A 468 0.63 1.52 9.38
N TRP A 469 0.42 1.97 10.61
CA TRP A 469 -0.55 2.98 10.99
C TRP A 469 0.19 4.11 11.70
N ASP A 470 -0.06 5.34 11.25
CA ASP A 470 0.41 6.58 11.87
C ASP A 470 -0.74 7.24 12.66
N GLY A 471 -0.58 7.31 13.98
CA GLY A 471 -1.58 7.87 14.90
C GLY A 471 -1.84 9.36 14.66
N GLN A 472 -0.83 10.13 14.26
CA GLN A 472 -0.94 11.56 13.95
C GLN A 472 -1.87 11.78 12.74
N GLN A 473 -1.84 10.85 11.78
CA GLN A 473 -2.69 10.86 10.58
C GLN A 473 -4.09 10.29 10.81
N ARG A 474 -4.37 9.82 12.03
CA ARG A 474 -5.61 9.15 12.45
C ARG A 474 -5.82 7.84 11.71
N ASP A 475 -4.73 7.10 11.50
CA ASP A 475 -4.81 5.76 10.95
C ASP A 475 -5.45 4.80 11.96
N ARG A 476 -6.32 3.93 11.43
CA ARG A 476 -7.02 2.86 12.15
C ARG A 476 -7.72 1.94 11.18
N ASN A 477 -7.92 0.69 11.58
CA ASN A 477 -8.62 -0.32 10.79
C ASN A 477 -8.02 -0.43 9.38
N GLY A 478 -8.83 -0.24 8.32
CA GLY A 478 -8.38 -0.25 6.92
C GLY A 478 -7.76 1.06 6.43
N ARG A 479 -7.70 2.12 7.25
CA ARG A 479 -6.93 3.33 6.94
C ARG A 479 -5.53 3.19 7.52
N LYS A 480 -4.58 2.95 6.61
CA LYS A 480 -3.20 2.53 6.87
C LYS A 480 -2.43 2.49 5.56
N GLU A 481 -1.13 2.25 5.67
CA GLU A 481 -0.30 1.86 4.53
C GLU A 481 -0.05 0.36 4.51
N ILE A 482 0.01 -0.22 3.30
CA ILE A 482 0.20 -1.66 3.09
C ILE A 482 1.26 -1.95 2.03
N SER A 483 2.03 -3.00 2.23
CA SER A 483 2.93 -3.55 1.22
C SER A 483 2.26 -4.68 0.43
N ASN A 484 2.96 -5.20 -0.57
CA ASN A 484 2.61 -6.44 -1.25
C ASN A 484 3.04 -7.70 -0.49
N TRP A 485 2.71 -8.85 -1.07
CA TRP A 485 3.34 -10.11 -0.70
C TRP A 485 4.82 -10.12 -1.06
N HIS A 486 5.64 -10.39 -0.05
CA HIS A 486 7.03 -10.79 -0.10
C HIS A 486 7.15 -12.21 0.45
N LYS A 487 8.37 -12.76 0.52
CA LYS A 487 8.60 -14.06 1.16
C LYS A 487 9.63 -13.95 2.27
N LEU A 488 9.31 -14.42 3.46
CA LEU A 488 10.26 -14.62 4.54
C LEU A 488 10.91 -15.99 4.39
N VAL A 489 12.24 -16.06 4.41
CA VAL A 489 13.01 -17.31 4.34
C VAL A 489 13.88 -17.40 5.59
N LEU A 490 13.72 -18.46 6.39
CA LEU A 490 14.65 -18.76 7.47
C LEU A 490 15.82 -19.56 6.89
N ASP A 491 17.03 -19.03 6.98
CA ASP A 491 18.19 -19.71 6.40
C ASP A 491 18.52 -21.02 7.17
N PRO A 492 19.15 -22.02 6.53
CA PRO A 492 19.40 -23.33 7.16
C PRO A 492 20.26 -23.34 8.44
#